data_AF-A0A1C5QH68-F1
#
_entry.id   AF-A0A1C5QH68-F1
#
_cell.length_a   1.000
_cell.length_b   1.000
_cell.length_c   1.000
_cell.angle_alpha   90.00
_cell.angle_beta   90.00
_cell.angle_gamma   90.00
#
_symmetry.space_group_name_H-M   'P 1'
#
loop_
_entity.id
_entity.type
_entity.pdbx_description
1 polymer ?
#
loop_
_entity_poly.entity_id
_entity_poly.type
_entity_poly.pdbx_seq_one_letter_code
_entity_poly.pdbx_strand_id
1 'polypeptide(L)' 'MKLWWRCPNCGNKVDFTEELIDTCFDSEDGEAYFDPEHGIIFHTIFCHSCGASWIMDIGSMSREFIK' A
#
# COMPACT_ATOMS: atom_id res chain seq x y z
N MET A 1 10.84 -7.80 -5.79
CA MET A 1 9.46 -8.23 -6.11
C MET A 1 8.72 -7.02 -6.67
N LYS A 2 7.72 -7.18 -7.55
CA LYS A 2 6.94 -6.06 -8.07
C LYS A 2 5.48 -6.20 -7.63
N LEU A 3 4.92 -5.13 -7.09
CA LEU A 3 3.52 -5.03 -6.66
C LEU A 3 2.72 -4.36 -7.78
N TRP A 4 1.74 -5.10 -8.30
CA TRP A 4 0.99 -4.70 -9.48
C TRP A 4 -0.49 -4.56 -9.19
N TRP A 5 -1.07 -3.44 -9.61
CA TRP A 5 -2.51 -3.22 -9.60
C TRP A 5 -3.01 -2.95 -11.02
N ARG A 6 -4.26 -3.28 -11.32
CA ARG A 6 -4.98 -2.73 -12.47
C ARG A 6 -5.65 -1.41 -12.09
N CYS A 7 -5.39 -0.36 -12.86
CA CYS A 7 -6.09 0.92 -12.70
C CYS A 7 -7.62 0.69 -12.83
N PRO A 8 -8.42 1.10 -11.83
CA PRO A 8 -9.87 0.90 -11.86
C PRO A 8 -10.56 1.73 -12.95
N ASN A 9 -9.90 2.78 -13.45
CA ASN A 9 -10.43 3.65 -14.50
C ASN A 9 -10.12 3.13 -15.92
N CYS A 10 -8.86 2.82 -16.24
CA CYS A 10 -8.43 2.47 -17.60
C CYS A 10 -7.94 1.02 -17.79
N GLY A 11 -7.85 0.23 -16.72
CA GLY A 11 -7.43 -1.17 -16.78
C GLY A 11 -5.93 -1.42 -16.98
N ASN A 12 -5.14 -0.37 -17.22
CA ASN A 12 -3.69 -0.46 -17.36
C ASN A 12 -3.04 -0.96 -16.07
N LYS A 13 -1.90 -1.63 -16.25
CA LYS A 13 -1.09 -2.13 -15.15
C LYS A 13 -0.31 -0.99 -14.52
N VAL A 14 -0.37 -0.87 -13.20
CA VAL A 14 0.34 0.13 -12.39
C VAL A 14 1.28 -0.61 -11.46
N ASP A 15 2.57 -0.29 -11.55
CA ASP A 15 3.57 -0.65 -10.55
C ASP A 15 3.48 0.38 -9.45
N PHE A 16 3.39 -0.05 -8.20
CA PHE A 16 3.38 0.85 -7.04
C PHE A 16 4.36 0.39 -5.96
N THR A 17 5.37 -0.39 -6.37
CA THR A 17 6.30 -1.05 -5.43
C THR A 17 7.10 -0.03 -4.63
N GLU A 18 7.65 0.98 -5.29
CA GLU A 18 8.50 1.98 -4.64
C GLU A 18 7.65 2.86 -3.72
N GLU A 19 6.49 3.31 -4.20
CA GLU A 19 5.60 4.16 -3.43
C GLU A 19 5.06 3.45 -2.18
N LEU A 20 4.78 2.14 -2.26
CA LEU A 20 4.38 1.37 -1.09
C LEU A 20 5.54 1.14 -0.12
N ILE A 21 6.72 0.75 -0.61
CA ILE A 21 7.88 0.48 0.26
C ILE A 21 8.23 1.74 1.03
N ASP A 22 8.37 2.88 0.35
CA ASP A 22 8.75 4.15 0.97
C ASP A 22 7.69 4.68 1.95
N THR A 23 6.41 4.33 1.77
CA THR A 23 5.33 4.80 2.64
C THR A 23 5.05 3.87 3.80
N CYS A 24 5.24 2.56 3.62
CA CYS A 24 4.78 1.55 4.56
C CYS A 24 5.90 0.89 5.36
N PHE A 25 7.16 1.06 4.98
CA PHE A 25 8.29 0.41 5.63
C PHE A 25 9.44 1.39 5.85
N ASP A 26 10.12 1.22 6.97
CA ASP A 26 11.37 1.92 7.23
C ASP A 26 12.47 1.39 6.31
N SER A 27 13.19 2.32 5.67
CA SER A 27 14.22 1.98 4.71
C SER A 27 15.51 1.44 5.33
N GLU A 28 15.73 1.67 6.63
CA GLU A 28 16.95 1.27 7.34
C GLU A 28 16.83 -0.14 7.93
N ASP A 29 15.72 -0.45 8.61
CA ASP A 29 15.52 -1.73 9.29
C ASP A 29 14.38 -2.58 8.72
N GLY A 30 13.53 -2.03 7.84
CA GLY A 30 12.42 -2.72 7.23
C GLY A 30 11.20 -2.88 8.13
N GLU A 31 11.12 -2.17 9.26
CA GLU A 31 9.93 -2.18 10.12
C GLU A 31 8.75 -1.53 9.42
N ALA A 32 7.56 -2.13 9.54
CA ALA A 32 6.36 -1.57 8.93
C ALA A 32 5.85 -0.36 9.75
N TYR A 33 5.53 0.74 9.07
CA TYR A 33 4.78 1.88 9.63
C TYR A 33 3.29 1.52 9.79
N PHE A 34 3.01 0.45 10.54
CA PHE A 34 1.69 -0.15 10.71
C PHE A 34 1.21 0.06 12.15
N ASP A 35 0.09 0.77 12.33
CA ASP A 35 -0.57 0.84 13.63
C ASP A 35 -1.51 -0.37 13.80
N PRO A 36 -1.46 -1.13 14.89
CA PRO A 36 -2.31 -2.31 15.01
C PRO A 36 -3.82 -2.05 15.15
N GLU A 37 -4.23 -0.86 15.57
CA GLU A 37 -5.63 -0.47 15.75
C GLU A 37 -6.19 0.18 14.47
N HIS A 38 -5.38 1.00 13.80
CA HIS A 38 -5.76 1.83 12.66
C HIS A 38 -5.21 1.31 11.32
N GLY A 39 -4.27 0.37 11.33
CA GLY A 39 -3.59 -0.17 10.17
C GLY A 39 -2.65 0.83 9.49
N ILE A 40 -2.59 0.80 8.16
CA ILE A 40 -1.93 1.85 7.36
C ILE A 40 -3.00 2.81 6.91
N ILE A 41 -2.90 4.04 7.44
CA ILE A 41 -4.01 4.98 7.41
C ILE A 41 -4.37 5.36 5.97
N PHE A 42 -3.47 5.89 5.12
CA PHE A 42 -3.76 6.13 3.69
C PHE A 42 -2.50 6.27 2.83
N HIS A 43 -2.48 5.66 1.63
CA HIS A 43 -1.52 5.96 0.56
C HIS A 43 -2.24 6.22 -0.77
N THR A 44 -1.84 7.27 -1.50
CA THR A 44 -2.44 7.60 -2.81
C THR A 44 -1.65 6.94 -3.92
N ILE A 45 -2.31 6.09 -4.70
CA ILE A 45 -1.75 5.45 -5.88
C ILE A 45 -2.13 6.24 -7.13
N PHE A 46 -1.16 6.47 -8.02
CA PHE A 46 -1.35 7.22 -9.27
C PHE A 46 -1.23 6.31 -10.50
N CYS A 47 -2.16 6.44 -11.44
CA CYS A 47 -2.03 5.85 -12.77
C CYS A 47 -1.45 6.87 -13.75
N HIS A 48 -0.15 6.77 -14.02
CA HIS A 48 0.53 7.66 -14.97
C HIS A 48 0.04 7.54 -16.42
N SER A 49 -0.73 6.50 -16.77
CA SER A 49 -1.29 6.36 -18.12
C SER A 49 -2.55 7.18 -18.37
N CYS A 50 -3.42 7.33 -17.36
CA CYS A 50 -4.71 8.02 -17.53
C CYS A 50 -4.95 9.18 -16.55
N GLY A 51 -4.00 9.43 -15.64
CA GLY A 51 -4.07 10.49 -14.64
C GLY A 51 -5.01 10.21 -13.46
N ALA A 52 -5.67 9.05 -13.42
CA ALA A 52 -6.51 8.67 -12.28
C ALA A 52 -5.67 8.40 -11.03
N SER A 53 -6.22 8.70 -9.86
CA SER A 53 -5.65 8.32 -8.56
C SER A 53 -6.71 7.66 -7.68
N TRP A 54 -6.28 6.79 -6.77
CA TRP A 54 -7.14 6.20 -5.75
C TRP A 54 -6.36 6.05 -4.45
N ILE A 55 -7.10 5.91 -3.36
CA ILE A 55 -6.53 5.74 -2.03
C ILE A 55 -6.54 4.25 -1.71
N MET A 56 -5.42 3.77 -1.18
CA MET A 56 -5.29 2.46 -0.55
C MET A 56 -5.16 2.67 0.96
N ASP A 57 -5.99 1.96 1.72
CA ASP A 57 -5.86 1.76 3.16
C ASP A 57 -5.66 0.27 3.44
N ILE A 58 -4.87 -0.04 4.46
CA ILE A 58 -4.75 -1.41 4.99
C ILE A 58 -5.39 -1.39 6.36
N GLY A 59 -6.52 -2.08 6.51
CA GLY A 59 -7.30 -2.08 7.76
C GLY A 59 -6.65 -2.85 8.92
N SER A 60 -7.36 -2.86 10.05
CA SER A 60 -6.94 -3.48 11.33
C SER A 60 -6.45 -4.92 11.17
N MET A 61 -5.44 -5.30 11.96
CA MET A 61 -4.92 -6.67 11.99
C MET A 61 -5.68 -7.55 12.99
N SER A 62 -6.10 -8.75 12.57
CA SER A 62 -6.59 -9.76 13.50
C SER A 62 -5.46 -10.26 14.40
N ARG A 63 -5.63 -10.15 15.72
CA ARG A 63 -4.64 -10.64 16.70
C ARG A 63 -5.12 -11.95 17.31
N GLU A 64 -4.42 -13.04 17.02
CA GLU A 64 -4.56 -14.30 17.73
C GLU A 64 -3.26 -14.59 18.48
N PHE A 65 -3.30 -14.56 19.81
CA PHE A 65 -2.17 -14.95 20.64
C PHE A 65 -2.23 -16.46 20.90
N ILE A 66 -1.36 -17.22 20.24
CA ILE A 66 -1.17 -18.63 20.55
C ILE A 66 -0.44 -18.69 21.90
N LYS A 67 -1.08 -19.30 22.90
CA LYS A 67 -0.48 -19.55 24.23
C LYS A 67 0.51 -20.69 24.19
#